data_AF-A0A3E0VTY1-F1
#
_entry.id   AF-A0A3E0VTY1-F1
#
_cell.length_a   1.000
_cell.length_b   1.000
_cell.length_c   1.000
_cell.angle_alpha   90.00
_cell.angle_beta   90.00
_cell.angle_gamma   90.00
#
_symmetry.space_group_name_H-M   'P 1'
#
loop_
_entity.id
_entity.type
_entity.pdbx_description
1 polymer ?
#
loop_
_entity_poly.entity_id
_entity_poly.type
_entity_poly.pdbx_seq_one_letter_code
_entity_poly.pdbx_strand_id
1 'polypeptide(L)' 'MATKTAHAIAADGRRIDVDQAMAMIEKGQQLAGHFPNDEALDRARRVLEGEITSAEGYAELDAKYSR' A
#
# COMPACT_ATOMS: atom_id res chain seq x y z
N MET A 1 -14.26 -19.72 -6.81
CA MET A 1 -14.72 -18.39 -6.37
C MET A 1 -13.85 -17.39 -7.10
N ALA A 2 -14.38 -16.67 -8.09
CA ALA A 2 -13.59 -15.63 -8.76
C ALA A 2 -13.54 -14.42 -7.82
N THR A 3 -12.44 -14.26 -7.10
CA THR A 3 -12.19 -13.07 -6.29
C THR A 3 -12.07 -11.89 -7.24
N LYS A 4 -12.93 -10.88 -7.05
CA LYS A 4 -12.86 -9.62 -7.81
C LYS A 4 -11.58 -8.91 -7.41
N THR A 5 -10.53 -9.08 -8.21
CA THR A 5 -9.26 -8.36 -8.06
C THR A 5 -9.52 -6.86 -7.96
N ALA A 6 -9.03 -6.23 -6.90
CA ALA A 6 -9.10 -4.78 -6.76
C ALA A 6 -8.16 -4.13 -7.78
N HIS A 7 -8.68 -3.20 -8.57
CA HIS A 7 -7.92 -2.52 -9.60
C HIS A 7 -7.96 -1.01 -9.43
N ALA A 8 -6.78 -0.40 -9.39
CA ALA A 8 -6.60 1.05 -9.40
C ALA A 8 -6.03 1.51 -10.75
N ILE A 9 -6.18 2.80 -11.04
CA ILE A 9 -5.57 3.44 -12.20
C ILE A 9 -4.46 4.35 -11.70
N ALA A 10 -3.22 4.06 -12.10
CA ALA A 10 -2.08 4.92 -11.82
C ALA A 10 -2.20 6.25 -12.57
N ALA A 11 -1.44 7.26 -12.13
CA ALA A 11 -1.41 8.59 -12.76
C ALA A 11 -0.99 8.56 -14.25
N ASP A 12 -0.25 7.53 -14.67
CA ASP A 12 0.16 7.30 -16.06
C ASP A 12 -0.87 6.51 -16.90
N GLY A 13 -2.06 6.22 -16.34
CA GLY A 13 -3.12 5.46 -16.99
C GLY A 13 -2.97 3.94 -16.90
N ARG A 14 -1.91 3.42 -16.25
CA ARG A 14 -1.70 1.98 -16.09
C ARG A 14 -2.67 1.40 -15.06
N ARG A 15 -3.26 0.25 -15.38
CA ARG A 15 -4.04 -0.55 -14.42
C ARG A 15 -3.09 -1.22 -13.43
N ILE A 16 -3.33 -0.99 -12.14
CA ILE A 16 -2.66 -1.67 -11.04
C ILE A 16 -3.61 -2.77 -10.55
N ASP A 17 -3.10 -3.99 -10.44
CA ASP A 17 -3.70 -5.02 -9.60
C ASP A 17 -3.20 -4.78 -8.17
N VAL A 18 -4.10 -4.30 -7.30
CA VAL A 18 -3.75 -3.88 -5.95
C VAL A 18 -3.33 -5.08 -5.11
N ASP A 19 -4.01 -6.22 -5.26
CA ASP A 19 -3.71 -7.42 -4.48
C ASP A 19 -2.34 -7.99 -4.86
N GLN A 20 -2.01 -8.02 -6.16
CA GLN A 20 -0.69 -8.39 -6.63
C GLN A 20 0.39 -7.41 -6.16
N ALA A 21 0.12 -6.09 -6.22
CA ALA A 21 1.05 -5.07 -5.77
C ALA A 21 1.33 -5.17 -4.26
N MET A 22 0.29 -5.40 -3.44
CA MET A 22 0.43 -5.60 -2.01
C MET A 22 1.26 -6.83 -1.67
N ALA A 23 1.03 -7.96 -2.37
CA ALA A 23 1.85 -9.17 -2.18
C ALA A 23 3.33 -8.92 -2.51
N MET A 24 3.62 -8.15 -3.56
CA MET A 24 4.99 -7.76 -3.91
C MET A 24 5.63 -6.84 -2.88
N ILE A 25 4.89 -5.86 -2.37
CA ILE A 25 5.36 -4.93 -1.32
C ILE A 25 5.72 -5.72 -0.06
N GLU A 26 4.80 -6.55 0.43
CA GLU A 26 5.01 -7.33 1.65
C GLU A 26 6.21 -8.27 1.48
N LYS A 27 6.26 -9.01 0.36
CA LYS A 27 7.36 -9.94 0.12
C LYS A 27 8.71 -9.23 -0.02
N GLY A 28 8.73 -8.06 -0.67
CA GLY A 28 9.93 -7.24 -0.81
C GLY A 28 10.47 -6.79 0.55
N GLN A 29 9.58 -6.36 1.46
CA GLN A 29 9.96 -5.99 2.83
C GLN A 29 10.51 -7.20 3.59
N GLN A 30 9.85 -8.37 3.52
CA GLN A 30 10.32 -9.59 4.18
C GLN A 30 11.70 -10.03 3.69
N LEU A 31 11.96 -9.92 2.38
CA LEU A 31 13.28 -10.23 1.79
C LEU A 31 14.36 -9.26 2.24
N ALA A 32 14.00 -8.01 2.56
CA ALA A 32 14.89 -7.02 3.17
C ALA A 32 15.05 -7.20 4.70
N GLY A 33 14.40 -8.20 5.30
CA GLY A 33 14.44 -8.45 6.75
C GLY A 33 13.48 -7.55 7.55
N HIS A 34 12.53 -6.88 6.89
CA HIS A 34 11.49 -6.07 7.52
C HIS A 34 10.16 -6.80 7.57
N PHE A 35 9.42 -6.61 8.67
CA PHE A 35 8.13 -7.25 8.89
C PHE A 35 7.10 -6.17 9.24
N PRO A 36 6.53 -5.49 8.22
CA PRO A 36 5.51 -4.48 8.45
C PRO A 36 4.28 -5.10 9.13
N ASN A 37 3.66 -4.35 10.03
CA ASN A 37 2.41 -4.76 10.66
C ASN A 37 1.19 -4.42 9.79
N ASP A 38 0.02 -4.89 10.20
CA ASP A 38 -1.23 -4.70 9.46
C ASP A 38 -1.54 -3.22 9.17
N GLU A 39 -1.23 -2.32 10.10
CA GLU A 39 -1.47 -0.89 9.92
C GLU A 39 -0.57 -0.27 8.83
N ALA A 40 0.70 -0.72 8.74
CA ALA A 40 1.59 -0.30 7.67
C ALA A 40 1.13 -0.84 6.31
N LEU A 41 0.63 -2.08 6.27
CA LEU A 41 0.10 -2.69 5.04
C LEU A 41 -1.23 -2.04 4.61
N ASP A 42 -2.11 -1.73 5.55
CA ASP A 42 -3.36 -1.01 5.30
C ASP A 42 -3.10 0.36 4.66
N ARG A 43 -2.15 1.13 5.21
CA ARG A 43 -1.77 2.43 4.64
C ARG A 43 -1.23 2.30 3.22
N ALA A 44 -0.40 1.30 2.96
CA ALA A 44 0.12 1.04 1.60
C ALA A 44 -1.00 0.69 0.61
N ARG A 45 -1.99 -0.11 1.05
CA ARG A 45 -3.17 -0.44 0.24
C ARG A 45 -3.98 0.82 -0.09
N ARG A 46 -4.30 1.65 0.91
CA ARG A 46 -5.05 2.90 0.73
C ARG A 46 -4.36 3.86 -0.26
N VAL A 47 -3.02 3.92 -0.23
CA VAL A 47 -2.24 4.68 -1.22
C VAL A 47 -2.38 4.09 -2.63
N LEU A 48 -2.30 2.76 -2.78
CA LEU A 48 -2.43 2.09 -4.07
C LEU A 48 -3.84 2.18 -4.66
N GLU A 49 -4.86 2.14 -3.81
CA GLU A 49 -6.27 2.29 -4.19
C GLU A 49 -6.62 3.75 -4.51
N GLY A 50 -5.73 4.70 -4.18
CA GLY A 50 -5.92 6.12 -4.39
C GLY A 50 -6.87 6.78 -3.38
N GLU A 51 -7.16 6.09 -2.27
CA GLU A 51 -7.97 6.64 -1.17
C GLU A 51 -7.24 7.76 -0.44
N ILE A 52 -5.92 7.65 -0.36
CA ILE A 52 -5.03 8.70 0.14
C ILE A 52 -3.84 8.87 -0.79
N THR A 53 -3.27 10.06 -0.79
CA THR A 53 -1.98 10.35 -1.42
C THR A 53 -0.83 9.82 -0.57
N SER A 54 0.34 9.66 -1.18
CA SER A 54 1.56 9.33 -0.44
C SER A 54 1.91 10.40 0.62
N ALA A 55 1.65 11.67 0.32
CA ALA A 55 1.88 12.78 1.26
C ALA A 55 1.00 12.65 2.52
N GLU A 56 -0.28 12.31 2.36
CA GLU A 56 -1.18 12.03 3.49
C GLU A 56 -0.72 10.80 4.28
N GLY A 57 -0.25 9.74 3.60
CA GLY A 57 0.32 8.58 4.27
C GLY A 57 1.56 8.91 5.12
N TYR A 58 2.44 9.79 4.65
CA TYR A 58 3.57 10.29 5.45
C TYR A 58 3.10 11.15 6.62
N ALA A 59 2.11 12.02 6.43
CA ALA A 59 1.55 12.82 7.52
C ALA A 59 0.93 11.95 8.63
N GLU A 60 0.29 10.83 8.28
CA GLU A 60 -0.20 9.84 9.26
C GLU A 60 0.96 9.21 10.07
N LEU A 61 2.08 8.88 9.41
CA LEU A 61 3.27 8.34 10.07
C LEU A 61 3.91 9.37 11.01
N ASP A 62 4.09 10.60 10.54
CA ASP A 62 4.64 11.70 11.34
C ASP A 62 3.77 11.93 12.58
N ALA A 63 2.45 12.05 12.43
CA ALA A 63 1.53 12.24 13.54
C ALA A 63 1.60 11.12 14.60
N LYS A 64 1.91 9.88 14.17
CA LYS A 64 2.02 8.72 15.07
C LYS A 64 3.36 8.67 15.81
N TYR A 65 4.44 9.06 15.16
CA TYR A 65 5.81 8.84 15.66
C TYR A 65 6.55 10.12 16.09
N SER A 66 5.99 11.32 15.88
CA SER A 66 6.63 12.60 16.23
C SER A 66 6.62 12.92 17.74
N ARG A 67 6.82 11.94 18.62
CA ARG A 67 6.79 12.12 20.08
C ARG A 67 8.17 12.27 20.69
#